data_AF-I4Z3I1-F1
#
_entry.id   AF-I4Z3I1-F1
#
_cell.length_a   1.000
_cell.length_b   1.000
_cell.length_c   1.000
_cell.angle_alpha   90.00
_cell.angle_beta   90.00
_cell.angle_gamma   90.00
#
_symmetry.space_group_name_H-M   'P 1'
#
loop_
_entity.id
_entity.type
_entity.pdbx_description
1 polymer ?
#
loop_
_entity_poly.entity_id
_entity_poly.type
_entity_poly.pdbx_seq_one_letter_code
_entity_poly.pdbx_strand_id
1 'polypeptide(L)' 'MANLLKSLDEQLSDNLQQHGHYLTDPEALDEEQLNAAISQLAPFVPEDRWPQMREELLRIIRASREPR' A
#
# COMPACT_ATOMS: atom_id res chain seq x y z
N MET A 1 21.17 -28.48 8.62
CA MET A 1 19.69 -28.53 8.70
C MET A 1 19.11 -27.48 9.64
N ALA A 2 19.60 -27.31 10.88
CA ALA A 2 19.09 -26.27 11.80
C ALA A 2 19.13 -24.83 11.23
N ASN A 3 20.20 -24.47 10.50
CA ASN A 3 20.33 -23.13 9.89
C ASN A 3 19.33 -22.85 8.75
N LEU A 4 18.89 -23.90 8.04
CA LEU A 4 17.90 -23.76 6.97
C LEU A 4 16.52 -23.46 7.55
N LEU A 5 16.12 -24.16 8.62
CA LEU A 5 14.85 -23.92 9.29
C LEU A 5 14.78 -22.51 9.90
N LYS A 6 15.88 -22.06 10.52
CA LYS A 6 15.95 -20.70 11.08
C LYS A 6 15.85 -19.62 9.98
N SER A 7 16.57 -19.79 8.88
CA SER A 7 16.47 -18.87 7.74
C SER A 7 15.06 -18.83 7.13
N LEU A 8 14.36 -19.96 7.12
CA LEU A 8 12.99 -20.04 6.61
C LEU A 8 12.00 -19.35 7.54
N ASP A 9 12.20 -19.49 8.85
CA ASP A 9 11.38 -18.84 9.89
C ASP A 9 11.54 -17.31 9.87
N GLU A 10 12.77 -16.82 9.67
CA GLU A 10 13.07 -15.40 9.47
C GLU A 10 12.37 -14.87 8.19
N GLN A 11 12.49 -15.60 7.07
CA GLN A 11 11.84 -15.21 5.81
C GLN A 11 10.31 -15.17 5.90
N LEU A 12 9.70 -16.12 6.60
CA LEU A 12 8.26 -16.15 6.82
C LEU A 12 7.80 -15.01 7.72
N SER A 13 8.57 -14.72 8.77
CA SER A 13 8.30 -13.60 9.68
C SER A 13 8.35 -12.27 8.92
N ASP A 14 9.40 -12.06 8.11
CA ASP A 14 9.56 -10.87 7.28
C ASP A 14 8.40 -10.74 6.28
N ASN A 15 8.02 -11.85 5.63
CA ASN A 15 6.92 -11.86 4.67
C ASN A 15 5.57 -11.51 5.32
N LEU A 16 5.27 -12.09 6.48
CA LEU A 16 4.05 -11.78 7.23
C LEU A 16 4.05 -10.34 7.76
N GLN A 17 5.21 -9.80 8.12
CA GLN A 17 5.30 -8.40 8.54
C GLN A 17 5.07 -7.43 7.37
N GLN A 18 5.56 -7.77 6.17
CA GLN A 18 5.44 -6.92 4.98
C GLN A 18 4.09 -7.04 4.27
N HIS A 19 3.47 -8.22 4.30
CA HIS A 19 2.32 -8.57 3.46
C HIS A 19 1.14 -9.15 4.26
N GLY A 20 1.26 -9.29 5.58
CA GLY A 20 0.21 -9.86 6.43
C GLY A 20 -1.12 -9.09 6.36
N HIS A 21 -1.09 -7.80 6.01
CA HIS A 21 -2.30 -6.98 5.83
C HIS A 21 -3.23 -7.51 4.74
N TYR A 22 -2.72 -8.12 3.67
CA TYR A 22 -3.58 -8.74 2.64
C TYR A 22 -4.35 -9.97 3.15
N LEU A 23 -3.91 -10.61 4.24
CA LEU A 23 -4.63 -11.74 4.83
C LEU A 23 -5.86 -11.30 5.63
N THR A 24 -5.88 -10.04 6.07
CA THR A 24 -6.91 -9.48 6.94
C THR A 24 -7.79 -8.44 6.26
N ASP A 25 -7.31 -7.82 5.19
CA ASP A 25 -8.01 -6.78 4.45
C ASP A 25 -8.21 -7.20 2.99
N PRO A 26 -9.45 -7.52 2.57
CA PRO A 26 -9.75 -7.91 1.19
C PRO A 26 -9.53 -6.77 0.18
N GLU A 27 -9.47 -5.51 0.62
CA GLU A 27 -9.23 -4.35 -0.24
C GLU A 27 -7.76 -3.89 -0.26
N ALA A 28 -6.87 -4.54 0.50
CA ALA A 28 -5.46 -4.15 0.58
C ALA A 28 -4.75 -4.13 -0.79
N LEU A 29 -5.09 -5.09 -1.66
CA LEU A 29 -4.57 -5.13 -3.03
C LEU A 29 -5.07 -3.95 -3.89
N ASP A 30 -6.30 -3.50 -3.66
CA ASP A 30 -6.90 -2.36 -4.36
C ASP A 30 -6.35 -1.03 -3.83
N GLU A 31 -6.09 -0.92 -2.52
CA GLU A 31 -5.44 0.24 -1.92
C GLU A 31 -4.00 0.43 -2.40
N GLU A 32 -3.23 -0.65 -2.54
CA GLU A 32 -1.86 -0.57 -3.05
C GLU A 32 -1.81 -0.18 -4.53
N GLN A 33 -2.66 -0.78 -5.36
CA GLN A 33 -2.78 -0.40 -6.76
C GLN A 33 -3.20 1.06 -6.90
N LEU A 34 -4.13 1.52 -6.07
CA LEU A 34 -4.54 2.92 -6.01
C LEU A 34 -3.38 3.83 -5.63
N ASN A 35 -2.62 3.49 -4.58
CA ASN A 35 -1.45 4.24 -4.16
C ASN A 35 -0.37 4.31 -5.26
N ALA A 36 -0.14 3.21 -5.97
CA ALA A 36 0.78 3.16 -7.09
C ALA A 36 0.33 4.07 -8.25
N ALA A 37 -0.95 4.00 -8.62
CA ALA A 37 -1.53 4.85 -9.67
C ALA A 37 -1.45 6.33 -9.30
N ILE A 38 -1.75 6.71 -8.05
CA ILE A 38 -1.62 8.09 -7.58
C ILE A 38 -0.15 8.52 -7.65
N SER A 39 0.79 7.69 -7.21
CA SER A 39 2.23 8.02 -7.20
C SER A 39 2.80 8.32 -8.60
N GLN A 40 2.20 7.79 -9.67
CA GLN A 40 2.57 8.15 -11.05
C GLN A 40 2.29 9.63 -11.39
N LEU A 41 1.45 10.31 -10.60
CA LEU A 41 1.15 11.73 -10.76
C LEU A 41 2.20 12.64 -10.10
N ALA A 42 3.04 12.11 -9.20
CA ALA A 42 4.03 12.89 -8.46
C ALA A 42 4.95 13.76 -9.36
N PRO A 43 5.45 13.28 -10.51
CA PRO A 43 6.31 14.10 -11.37
C PRO A 43 5.63 15.33 -12.00
N PHE A 44 4.29 15.37 -12.00
CA PHE A 44 3.51 16.46 -12.58
C PHE A 44 3.08 17.50 -11.54
N VAL A 45 3.42 17.30 -10.28
CA VAL A 45 3.02 18.15 -9.16
C VAL A 45 4.28 18.75 -8.52
N PRO A 46 4.29 20.05 -8.17
CA PRO A 46 5.38 20.64 -7.38
C PRO A 46 5.61 19.85 -6.08
N GLU A 47 6.87 19.57 -5.74
CA GLU A 47 7.24 18.74 -4.58
C GLU A 47 6.62 19.24 -3.27
N ASP A 48 6.52 20.56 -3.09
CA ASP A 48 5.91 21.22 -1.93
C ASP A 48 4.40 20.96 -1.81
N ARG A 49 3.72 20.69 -2.94
CA ARG A 49 2.28 20.46 -3.02
C ARG A 49 1.90 18.99 -3.11
N TRP A 50 2.86 18.12 -3.41
CA TRP A 50 2.61 16.69 -3.60
C TRP A 50 1.93 16.02 -2.39
N PRO A 51 2.36 16.25 -1.13
CA PRO A 51 1.72 15.61 0.02
C PRO A 51 0.23 15.94 0.14
N GLN A 52 -0.13 17.22 -0.06
CA GLN A 52 -1.50 17.72 0.02
C GLN A 52 -2.35 17.22 -1.15
N MET A 53 -1.80 17.23 -2.36
CA MET A 53 -2.49 16.74 -3.56
C MET A 53 -2.76 15.24 -3.47
N ARG A 54 -1.79 14.45 -2.98
CA ARG A 54 -1.94 13.01 -2.77
C ARG A 54 -3.08 12.69 -1.82
N GLU A 55 -3.18 13.40 -0.70
CA GLU A 55 -4.23 13.21 0.30
C GLU A 55 -5.61 13.57 -0.27
N GLU A 56 -5.71 14.67 -1.00
CA GLU A 56 -6.95 15.07 -1.68
C GLU A 56 -7.41 14.05 -2.73
N LEU A 57 -6.50 13.52 -3.54
CA LEU A 57 -6.83 12.47 -4.52
C LEU A 57 -7.35 11.20 -3.85
N LEU A 58 -6.69 10.76 -2.77
CA LEU A 58 -7.15 9.62 -1.98
C LEU A 58 -8.55 9.87 -1.40
N ARG A 59 -8.79 11.07 -0.85
CA ARG A 59 -10.09 11.47 -0.29
C ARG A 59 -11.21 11.44 -1.34
N ILE A 60 -10.97 11.99 -2.52
CA ILE A 60 -11.95 12.02 -3.63
C ILE A 60 -12.29 10.59 -4.08
N ILE A 61 -11.28 9.75 -4.26
CA ILE A 61 -11.48 8.38 -4.75
C ILE A 61 -12.22 7.53 -3.72
N ARG A 62 -11.88 7.64 -2.44
CA ARG A 62 -12.62 6.96 -1.35
C ARG A 62 -14.06 7.42 -1.26
N ALA A 63 -14.31 8.74 -1.33
CA ALA A 63 -15.66 9.28 -1.35
C ALA A 63 -16.50 8.84 -2.55
N SER A 64 -15.88 8.47 -3.67
CA SER A 64 -16.57 7.91 -4.83
C SER A 64 -16.90 6.42 -4.71
N ARG A 65 -16.21 5.70 -3.81
CA ARG A 65 -16.38 4.26 -3.56
C ARG A 65 -17.46 3.94 -2.53
N GLU A 66 -17.85 4.89 -1.68
CA GLU A 66 -19.01 4.78 -0.80
C GLU A 66 -20.24 5.36 -1.52
N PRO A 67 -21.11 4.54 -2.15
CA PRO A 67 -22.38 5.04 -2.64
C PRO A 67 -23.25 5.36 -1.42
N ARG A 68 -23.78 6.58 -1.36
CA ARG A 68 -24.89 6.93 -0.47
C ARG A 68 -26.11 6.04 -0.74
#